data_AF-S4RAC6-F1
#
_entry.id   AF-S4RAC6-F1
#
_cell.length_a   1.000
_cell.length_b   1.000
_cell.length_c   1.000
_cell.angle_alpha   90.00
_cell.angle_beta   90.00
_cell.angle_gamma   90.00
#
_symmetry.space_group_name_H-M   'P 1'
#
loop_
_entity.id
_entity.type
_entity.pdbx_description
1 polymer ?
#
loop_
_entity_poly.entity_id
_entity_poly.type
_entity_poly.pdbx_seq_one_letter_code
_entity_poly.pdbx_strand_id
1 'polypeptide(L)'
;MHAAAARTERPGIPGAWIRDGQSLQAQINALEKEKRIQFYSKKSELKHDLGVLEEYELKLLNDRKSEELKLQQQLNKLKTSVLLFQKELKDVAQNSEFVNKLKGTMEEVERTISLFKEQQRELYEHLMKDEKMTSQEIGALEKKIESWSQGSLSNPRITKSALAAKVPLSKTIEDDLPAEVVAFEKFLQQSGGRQGGWDDYDHQNFLKVRTRHKGNLLFIEEALNYLPGRTREDVEQHETWYKEFLDLEDEKKEAISRWKLCRERERAEKLAKQEKSSEGQEAEKKDQEEAWLQKLKQEQIQKREKINAWKAQQEKARADEEKRRQHEEEERARYRERETQRQAELRVLAREHARRKRQLKEQQRRDEELREQAEREDKACLAAQEIQRFQERDQEKVESKLLEKKAKEQEDIERDRRLAKLKQQVEVHVERDPSRLLKLTKGWLERTKHIGPSGGGPLLKIPHRAVPDWRQGL
;
A
#
# COMPACT_ATOMS: atom_id res chain seq x y z
N MET A 1 -15.18 6.59 45.31
CA MET A 1 -14.53 7.93 45.20
C MET A 1 -13.41 7.86 44.15
N HIS A 2 -13.77 7.85 42.85
CA HIS A 2 -12.76 7.86 41.78
C HIS A 2 -12.52 9.29 41.33
N ALA A 3 -11.33 9.78 41.65
CA ALA A 3 -10.85 11.10 41.28
C ALA A 3 -10.72 11.20 39.75
N ALA A 4 -11.57 12.03 39.15
CA ALA A 4 -11.38 12.55 37.81
C ALA A 4 -10.17 13.50 37.83
N ALA A 5 -8.98 12.95 37.61
CA ALA A 5 -7.79 13.74 37.38
C ALA A 5 -7.84 14.26 35.94
N ALA A 6 -8.22 15.53 35.80
CA ALA A 6 -8.03 16.30 34.57
C ALA A 6 -6.55 16.26 34.18
N ARG A 7 -6.21 15.45 33.17
CA ARG A 7 -4.86 15.39 32.60
C ARG A 7 -4.70 16.59 31.69
N THR A 8 -4.04 17.60 32.24
CA THR A 8 -3.51 18.75 31.51
C THR A 8 -2.55 18.26 30.43
N GLU A 9 -2.79 18.71 29.20
CA GLU A 9 -1.97 18.46 28.03
C GLU A 9 -0.55 19.04 28.25
N ARG A 10 0.39 18.19 28.70
CA ARG A 10 1.82 18.44 28.51
C ARG A 10 2.26 17.77 27.21
N PRO A 11 3.12 18.40 26.39
CA PRO A 11 3.68 17.76 25.20
C PRO A 11 4.52 16.56 25.65
N GLY A 12 3.93 15.36 25.53
CA GLY A 12 4.47 14.14 26.11
C GLY A 12 5.71 13.67 25.36
N ILE A 13 6.80 13.49 26.11
CA ILE A 13 8.04 12.83 25.68
C ILE A 13 7.66 11.44 25.10
N PRO A 14 8.14 11.03 23.91
CA PRO A 14 7.77 9.77 23.27
C PRO A 14 7.86 8.52 24.17
N GLY A 15 8.82 8.51 25.10
CA GLY A 15 8.98 7.42 26.07
C GLY A 15 7.86 7.30 27.12
N ALA A 16 7.11 8.37 27.41
CA ALA A 16 5.95 8.31 28.31
C ALA A 16 4.78 7.58 27.65
N TRP A 17 4.48 7.91 26.40
CA TRP A 17 3.43 7.25 25.60
C TRP A 17 3.68 5.75 25.40
N ILE A 18 4.94 5.37 25.19
CA ILE A 18 5.32 3.96 25.04
C ILE A 18 5.06 3.19 26.35
N ARG A 19 5.43 3.77 27.50
CA ARG A 19 5.17 3.16 28.81
C ARG A 19 3.68 3.05 29.11
N ASP A 20 2.91 4.10 28.81
CA ASP A 20 1.46 4.09 29.00
C ASP A 20 0.79 3.04 28.10
N GLY A 21 1.21 2.95 26.83
CA GLY A 21 0.75 1.90 25.92
C GLY A 21 1.08 0.49 26.40
N GLN A 22 2.29 0.26 26.93
CA GLN A 22 2.67 -1.02 27.54
C GLN A 22 1.83 -1.36 28.78
N SER A 23 1.53 -0.36 29.61
CA SER A 23 0.67 -0.52 30.78
C SER A 23 -0.75 -0.91 30.38
N LEU A 24 -1.33 -0.20 29.40
CA LEU A 24 -2.66 -0.51 28.86
C LEU A 24 -2.70 -1.90 28.22
N GLN A 25 -1.66 -2.29 27.48
CA GLN A 25 -1.56 -3.63 26.92
C GLN A 25 -1.52 -4.72 28.00
N ALA A 26 -0.78 -4.48 29.10
CA ALA A 26 -0.75 -5.39 30.24
C ALA A 26 -2.12 -5.52 30.91
N GLN A 27 -2.86 -4.41 31.04
CA GLN A 27 -4.23 -4.40 31.57
C GLN A 27 -5.19 -5.19 30.66
N ILE A 28 -5.14 -4.97 29.35
CA ILE A 28 -5.94 -5.71 28.36
C ILE A 28 -5.65 -7.21 28.50
N ASN A 29 -4.38 -7.61 28.56
CA ASN A 29 -4.00 -9.01 28.68
C ASN A 29 -4.48 -9.63 30.00
N ALA A 30 -4.46 -8.88 31.10
CA ALA A 30 -4.96 -9.33 32.39
C ALA A 30 -6.48 -9.57 32.36
N LEU A 31 -7.25 -8.62 31.80
CA LEU A 31 -8.70 -8.72 31.62
C LEU A 31 -9.07 -9.87 30.67
N GLU A 32 -8.35 -10.03 29.55
CA GLU A 32 -8.56 -11.15 28.62
C GLU A 32 -8.30 -12.51 29.30
N LYS A 33 -7.30 -12.59 30.19
CA LYS A 33 -6.99 -13.80 30.96
C LYS A 33 -8.07 -14.10 32.00
N GLU A 34 -8.49 -13.10 32.77
CA GLU A 34 -9.55 -13.24 33.78
C GLU A 34 -10.85 -13.70 33.13
N LYS A 35 -11.25 -13.06 32.03
CA LYS A 35 -12.40 -13.45 31.24
C LYS A 35 -12.31 -14.90 30.76
N ARG A 36 -11.16 -15.33 30.21
CA ARG A 36 -10.95 -16.73 29.78
C ARG A 36 -11.14 -17.72 30.92
N ILE A 37 -10.66 -17.39 32.11
CA ILE A 37 -10.79 -18.24 33.30
C ILE A 37 -12.26 -18.31 33.76
N GLN A 38 -12.95 -17.17 33.83
CA GLN A 38 -14.31 -17.10 34.36
C GLN A 38 -15.35 -17.71 33.41
N PHE A 39 -15.30 -17.40 32.11
CA PHE A 39 -16.35 -17.80 31.17
C PHE A 39 -16.08 -19.14 30.47
N TYR A 40 -14.82 -19.50 30.25
CA TYR A 40 -14.45 -20.64 29.40
C TYR A 40 -13.82 -21.82 30.16
N SER A 41 -13.87 -21.83 31.50
CA SER A 41 -13.46 -23.01 32.26
C SER A 41 -14.45 -24.16 32.04
N LYS A 42 -13.93 -25.40 32.00
CA LYS A 42 -14.70 -26.64 31.73
C LYS A 42 -15.85 -26.94 32.73
N LYS A 43 -16.05 -26.10 33.75
CA LYS A 43 -17.05 -26.27 34.83
C LYS A 43 -18.30 -25.38 34.66
N SER A 44 -18.38 -24.54 33.63
CA SER A 44 -19.53 -23.64 33.45
C SER A 44 -20.71 -24.37 32.80
N GLU A 45 -21.81 -24.52 33.55
CA GLU A 45 -23.09 -25.05 33.06
C GLU A 45 -23.78 -24.11 32.04
N LEU A 46 -23.31 -22.85 31.94
CA LEU A 46 -23.87 -21.79 31.10
C LEU A 46 -23.32 -21.78 29.66
N LYS A 47 -22.58 -22.81 29.24
CA LYS A 47 -21.87 -22.81 27.95
C LYS A 47 -22.78 -22.60 26.73
N HIS A 48 -24.04 -23.03 26.80
CA HIS A 48 -25.01 -22.81 25.72
C HIS A 48 -25.47 -21.35 25.64
N ASP A 49 -25.69 -20.70 26.79
CA ASP A 49 -26.14 -19.30 26.87
C ASP A 49 -25.01 -18.30 26.58
N LEU A 50 -23.75 -18.72 26.71
CA LEU A 50 -22.57 -17.91 26.41
C LEU A 50 -22.26 -17.79 24.90
N GLY A 51 -22.90 -18.58 24.03
CA GLY A 51 -22.61 -18.56 22.58
C GLY A 51 -22.79 -17.20 21.91
N VAL A 52 -23.82 -16.44 22.31
CA VAL A 52 -24.06 -15.08 21.78
C VAL A 52 -22.94 -14.12 22.20
N LEU A 53 -22.37 -14.30 23.40
CA LEU A 53 -21.23 -13.52 23.86
C LEU A 53 -19.94 -13.90 23.14
N GLU A 54 -19.75 -15.18 22.80
CA GLU A 54 -18.62 -15.65 21.98
C GLU A 54 -18.65 -15.04 20.56
N GLU A 55 -19.83 -15.01 19.93
CA GLU A 55 -20.03 -14.38 18.62
C GLU A 55 -19.75 -12.87 18.67
N TYR A 56 -20.24 -12.19 19.70
CA TYR A 56 -19.98 -10.76 19.91
C TYR A 56 -18.50 -10.48 20.20
N GLU A 57 -17.82 -11.33 20.97
CA GLU A 57 -16.38 -11.26 21.20
C GLU A 57 -15.60 -11.40 19.89
N LEU A 58 -15.94 -12.41 19.08
CA LEU A 58 -15.28 -12.64 17.81
C LEU A 58 -15.44 -11.42 16.87
N LYS A 59 -16.61 -10.80 16.89
CA LYS A 59 -16.87 -9.55 16.18
C LYS A 59 -15.95 -8.43 16.67
N LEU A 60 -15.89 -8.16 17.99
CA LEU A 60 -15.02 -7.12 18.56
C LEU A 60 -13.53 -7.36 18.26
N LEU A 61 -13.08 -8.62 18.29
CA LEU A 61 -11.70 -8.98 17.93
C LEU A 61 -11.40 -8.71 16.45
N ASN A 62 -12.35 -9.01 15.56
CA ASN A 62 -12.21 -8.72 14.14
C ASN A 62 -12.24 -7.21 13.87
N ASP A 63 -13.11 -6.47 14.57
CA ASP A 63 -13.21 -5.01 14.47
C ASP A 63 -11.88 -4.37 14.90
N ARG A 64 -11.32 -4.75 16.06
CA ARG A 64 -10.00 -4.31 16.55
C ARG A 64 -8.87 -4.56 15.55
N LYS A 65 -8.82 -5.76 14.96
CA LYS A 65 -7.82 -6.10 13.92
C LYS A 65 -8.00 -5.26 12.66
N SER A 66 -9.25 -5.03 12.25
CA SER A 66 -9.55 -4.22 11.07
C SER A 66 -9.15 -2.75 11.26
N GLU A 67 -9.33 -2.22 12.47
CA GLU A 67 -8.91 -0.87 12.85
C GLU A 67 -7.39 -0.75 12.89
N GLU A 68 -6.69 -1.72 13.49
CA GLU A 68 -5.23 -1.76 13.50
C GLU A 68 -4.66 -1.71 12.07
N LEU A 69 -5.22 -2.52 11.17
CA LEU A 69 -4.80 -2.53 9.76
C LEU A 69 -5.08 -1.18 9.08
N LYS A 70 -6.25 -0.57 9.30
CA LYS A 70 -6.60 0.75 8.74
C LYS A 70 -5.64 1.83 9.25
N LEU A 71 -5.32 1.84 10.53
CA LEU A 71 -4.38 2.77 11.15
C LEU A 71 -2.98 2.62 10.55
N GLN A 72 -2.48 1.39 10.44
CA GLN A 72 -1.19 1.11 9.80
C GLN A 72 -1.16 1.61 8.35
N GLN A 73 -2.23 1.39 7.58
CA GLN A 73 -2.33 1.87 6.20
C GLN A 73 -2.35 3.40 6.11
N GLN A 74 -3.12 4.08 6.96
CA GLN A 74 -3.18 5.54 7.00
C GLN A 74 -1.83 6.15 7.42
N LEU A 75 -1.18 5.61 8.45
CA LEU A 75 0.14 6.05 8.91
C LEU A 75 1.22 5.81 7.85
N ASN A 76 1.19 4.68 7.14
CA ASN A 76 2.13 4.41 6.06
C ASN A 76 1.93 5.37 4.88
N LYS A 77 0.68 5.67 4.50
CA LYS A 77 0.39 6.68 3.46
C LYS A 77 0.95 8.04 3.86
N LEU A 78 0.67 8.49 5.08
CA LEU A 78 1.15 9.77 5.61
C LEU A 78 2.69 9.81 5.65
N LYS A 79 3.34 8.74 6.11
CA LYS A 79 4.79 8.59 6.08
C LYS A 79 5.34 8.70 4.66
N THR A 80 4.74 8.02 3.68
CA THR A 80 5.19 8.10 2.28
C THR A 80 4.99 9.51 1.71
N SER A 81 3.86 10.17 1.96
CA SER A 81 3.62 11.55 1.51
C SER A 81 4.62 12.53 2.13
N VAL A 82 4.95 12.38 3.42
CA VAL A 82 5.97 13.18 4.10
C VAL A 82 7.37 12.91 3.53
N LEU A 83 7.72 11.65 3.24
CA LEU A 83 9.01 11.31 2.64
C LEU A 83 9.15 11.86 1.22
N LEU A 84 8.07 11.82 0.42
CA LEU A 84 8.03 12.43 -0.90
C LEU A 84 8.22 13.95 -0.81
N PHE A 85 7.50 14.61 0.10
CA PHE A 85 7.66 16.04 0.37
C PHE A 85 9.10 16.38 0.81
N GLN A 86 9.70 15.59 1.71
CA GLN A 86 11.09 15.75 2.13
C GLN A 86 12.09 15.55 0.99
N LYS A 87 11.79 14.66 0.03
CA LYS A 87 12.64 14.45 -1.15
C LYS A 87 12.53 15.62 -2.11
N GLU A 88 11.32 16.11 -2.38
CA GLU A 88 11.10 17.31 -3.20
C GLU A 88 11.73 18.56 -2.55
N LEU A 89 11.75 18.68 -1.23
CA LEU A 89 12.47 19.73 -0.50
C LEU A 89 14.01 19.70 -0.68
N LYS A 90 14.60 18.57 -1.08
CA LYS A 90 16.06 18.45 -1.29
C LYS A 90 16.49 18.83 -2.70
N ASP A 91 15.56 18.84 -3.66
CA ASP A 91 15.82 19.01 -5.10
C ASP A 91 15.32 20.37 -5.60
N VAL A 92 15.67 21.43 -4.85
CA VAL A 92 15.12 22.78 -5.06
C VAL A 92 15.72 23.43 -6.30
N ALA A 93 15.11 23.18 -7.46
CA ALA A 93 15.18 24.12 -8.57
C ALA A 93 14.29 25.33 -8.22
N GLN A 94 14.83 26.56 -8.31
CA GLN A 94 14.13 27.82 -8.00
C GLN A 94 13.07 28.21 -9.06
N ASN A 95 12.37 27.22 -9.63
CA ASN A 95 11.29 27.44 -10.58
C ASN A 95 9.99 27.72 -9.82
N SER A 96 9.29 28.82 -10.16
CA SER A 96 8.01 29.22 -9.54
C SER A 96 6.96 28.10 -9.57
N GLU A 97 6.89 27.31 -10.65
CA GLU A 97 5.99 26.15 -10.77
C GLU A 97 6.33 25.03 -9.78
N PHE A 98 7.61 24.82 -9.49
CA PHE A 98 8.06 23.82 -8.53
C PHE A 98 7.69 24.21 -7.10
N VAL A 99 7.86 25.49 -6.76
CA VAL A 99 7.46 26.05 -5.45
C VAL A 99 5.94 25.92 -5.24
N ASN A 100 5.14 26.19 -6.28
CA ASN A 100 3.68 26.00 -6.21
C ASN A 100 3.28 24.52 -6.03
N LYS A 101 3.95 23.61 -6.73
CA LYS A 101 3.73 22.17 -6.55
C LYS A 101 4.09 21.72 -5.12
N LEU A 102 5.22 22.18 -4.59
CA LEU A 102 5.67 21.88 -3.24
C LEU A 102 4.67 22.39 -2.19
N LYS A 103 4.17 23.62 -2.36
CA LYS A 103 3.11 24.18 -1.51
C LYS A 103 1.85 23.31 -1.54
N GLY A 104 1.42 22.86 -2.73
CA GLY A 104 0.28 21.94 -2.86
C GLY A 104 0.48 20.63 -2.12
N THR A 105 1.68 20.03 -2.21
CA THR A 105 2.00 18.80 -1.46
C THR A 105 2.06 19.01 0.06
N MET A 106 2.55 20.16 0.53
CA MET A 106 2.53 20.54 1.94
C MET A 106 1.10 20.66 2.47
N GLU A 107 0.25 21.41 1.77
CA GLU A 107 -1.16 21.59 2.13
C GLU A 107 -1.93 20.25 2.13
N GLU A 108 -1.59 19.33 1.22
CA GLU A 108 -2.17 17.99 1.20
C GLU A 108 -1.71 17.12 2.38
N VAL A 109 -0.44 17.18 2.75
CA VAL A 109 0.09 16.51 3.95
C VAL A 109 -0.57 17.08 5.21
N GLU A 110 -0.68 18.40 5.34
CA GLU A 110 -1.33 19.06 6.47
C GLU A 110 -2.82 18.73 6.58
N ARG A 111 -3.54 18.74 5.45
CA ARG A 111 -4.94 18.29 5.39
C ARG A 111 -5.07 16.84 5.81
N THR A 112 -4.18 15.97 5.34
CA THR A 112 -4.20 14.53 5.70
C THR A 112 -3.92 14.32 7.19
N ILE A 113 -2.95 15.03 7.77
CA ILE A 113 -2.66 14.98 9.21
C ILE A 113 -3.87 15.46 10.03
N SER A 114 -4.49 16.56 9.60
CA SER A 114 -5.63 17.16 10.30
C SER A 114 -6.84 16.22 10.27
N LEU A 115 -7.17 15.68 9.11
CA LEU A 115 -8.25 14.69 8.95
C LEU A 115 -7.97 13.42 9.74
N PHE A 116 -6.74 12.93 9.76
CA PHE A 116 -6.37 11.76 10.56
C PHE A 116 -6.58 12.03 12.06
N LYS A 117 -6.11 13.17 12.58
CA LYS A 117 -6.30 13.54 13.99
C LYS A 117 -7.79 13.71 14.34
N GLU A 118 -8.57 14.30 13.45
CA GLU A 118 -10.01 14.45 13.59
C GLU A 118 -10.70 13.09 13.74
N GLN A 119 -10.46 12.20 12.78
CA GLN A 119 -11.00 10.84 12.79
C GLN A 119 -10.61 10.06 14.04
N GLN A 120 -9.34 10.15 14.48
CA GLN A 120 -8.90 9.49 15.70
C GLN A 120 -9.58 10.04 16.96
N ARG A 121 -9.82 11.36 17.01
CA ARG A 121 -10.51 11.98 18.13
C ARG A 121 -11.99 11.56 18.18
N GLU A 122 -12.68 11.57 17.04
CA GLU A 122 -14.08 11.12 16.96
C GLU A 122 -14.23 9.66 17.41
N LEU A 123 -13.34 8.77 16.96
CA LEU A 123 -13.33 7.37 17.38
C LEU A 123 -13.07 7.24 18.89
N TYR A 124 -12.09 7.96 19.41
CA TYR A 124 -11.79 7.96 20.84
C TYR A 124 -12.98 8.46 21.67
N GLU A 125 -13.63 9.55 21.26
CA GLU A 125 -14.81 10.07 21.96
C GLU A 125 -15.99 9.08 21.94
N HIS A 126 -16.17 8.36 20.83
CA HIS A 126 -17.19 7.32 20.75
C HIS A 126 -16.88 6.16 21.71
N LEU A 127 -15.65 5.64 21.72
CA LEU A 127 -15.22 4.58 22.62
C LEU A 127 -15.35 4.99 24.09
N MET A 128 -15.01 6.23 24.44
CA MET A 128 -15.17 6.76 25.79
C MET A 128 -16.65 6.83 26.23
N LYS A 129 -17.56 7.15 25.30
CA LYS A 129 -19.01 7.12 25.58
C LYS A 129 -19.49 5.70 25.82
N ASP A 130 -19.06 4.74 25.00
CA ASP A 130 -19.44 3.34 25.12
C ASP A 130 -18.89 2.71 26.41
N GLU A 131 -17.63 2.98 26.76
CA GLU A 131 -17.03 2.56 28.04
C GLU A 131 -17.83 3.11 29.23
N LYS A 132 -18.22 4.39 29.17
CA LYS A 132 -19.02 5.01 30.23
C LYS A 132 -20.42 4.39 30.35
N MET A 133 -21.11 4.17 29.22
CA MET A 133 -22.45 3.57 29.21
C MET A 133 -22.41 2.14 29.74
N THR A 134 -21.50 1.31 29.22
CA THR A 134 -21.34 -0.09 29.67
C THR A 134 -20.94 -0.17 31.14
N SER A 135 -20.07 0.71 31.63
CA SER A 135 -19.73 0.79 33.06
C SER A 135 -20.93 1.16 33.93
N GLN A 136 -21.80 2.05 33.46
CA GLN A 136 -23.04 2.41 34.16
C GLN A 136 -24.04 1.26 34.19
N GLU A 137 -24.18 0.53 33.08
CA GLU A 137 -25.03 -0.66 32.98
C GLU A 137 -24.54 -1.78 33.91
N ILE A 138 -23.22 -2.06 33.92
CA ILE A 138 -22.61 -3.01 34.86
C ILE A 138 -22.90 -2.59 36.30
N GLY A 139 -22.65 -1.32 36.66
CA GLY A 139 -22.93 -0.84 38.02
C GLY A 139 -24.41 -0.88 38.40
N ALA A 140 -25.34 -0.73 37.45
CA ALA A 140 -26.76 -0.90 37.69
C ALA A 140 -27.14 -2.37 37.92
N LEU A 141 -26.54 -3.29 37.14
CA LEU A 141 -26.72 -4.73 37.32
C LEU A 141 -26.14 -5.22 38.64
N GLU A 142 -24.93 -4.76 39.02
CA GLU A 142 -24.30 -5.06 40.31
C GLU A 142 -25.22 -4.66 41.47
N LYS A 143 -25.76 -3.42 41.45
CA LYS A 143 -26.72 -2.96 42.47
C LYS A 143 -27.99 -3.79 42.50
N LYS A 144 -28.49 -4.22 41.34
CA LYS A 144 -29.67 -5.08 41.25
C LYS A 144 -29.40 -6.45 41.89
N ILE A 145 -28.25 -7.05 41.60
CA ILE A 145 -27.79 -8.32 42.19
C ILE A 145 -27.63 -8.17 43.70
N GLU A 146 -27.02 -7.08 44.15
CA GLU A 146 -26.85 -6.80 45.57
C GLU A 146 -28.20 -6.64 46.28
N SER A 147 -29.19 -5.99 45.64
CA SER A 147 -30.56 -5.88 46.18
C SER A 147 -31.24 -7.25 46.35
N TRP A 148 -31.00 -8.18 45.42
CA TRP A 148 -31.51 -9.56 45.53
C TRP A 148 -30.83 -10.33 46.65
N SER A 149 -29.51 -10.16 46.82
CA SER A 149 -28.76 -10.78 47.91
C SER A 149 -29.22 -10.31 49.30
N GLN A 150 -29.64 -9.04 49.40
CA GLN A 150 -30.18 -8.47 50.63
C GLN A 150 -31.65 -8.87 50.88
N GLY A 151 -32.44 -9.11 49.83
CA GLY A 151 -33.82 -9.59 49.93
C GLY A 151 -33.97 -11.07 50.28
N SER A 152 -32.89 -11.87 50.22
CA SER A 152 -32.92 -13.31 50.49
C SER A 152 -32.68 -13.70 51.95
N LEU A 153 -32.30 -12.76 52.83
CA LEU A 153 -32.11 -13.02 54.27
C LEU A 153 -33.35 -12.75 55.12
N SER A 154 -34.40 -12.15 54.56
CA SER A 154 -35.71 -12.02 55.20
C SER A 154 -36.73 -12.95 54.55
N ASN A 155 -36.72 -14.19 55.01
CA ASN A 155 -37.90 -15.06 54.96
C ASN A 155 -39.15 -14.22 55.33
N PRO A 156 -40.24 -14.18 54.53
CA PRO A 156 -41.39 -13.36 54.85
C PRO A 156 -42.16 -14.04 55.99
N ARG A 157 -41.67 -13.86 57.21
CA ARG A 157 -42.49 -13.95 58.39
C ARG A 157 -43.47 -12.80 58.25
N ILE A 158 -44.73 -13.14 58.01
CA ILE A 158 -45.88 -12.26 57.93
C ILE A 158 -45.84 -11.31 59.13
N THR A 159 -45.25 -10.13 58.97
CA THR A 159 -45.33 -9.03 59.92
C THR A 159 -46.34 -8.05 59.34
N LYS A 160 -47.59 -8.26 59.73
CA LYS A 160 -48.66 -7.28 59.62
C LYS A 160 -48.31 -6.09 60.52
N SER A 161 -47.43 -5.21 60.09
CA SER A 161 -47.18 -3.95 60.80
C SER A 161 -46.45 -2.94 59.91
N ALA A 162 -47.05 -2.60 58.76
CA ALA A 162 -46.76 -1.35 58.06
C ALA A 162 -47.82 -1.11 56.99
N LEU A 163 -49.08 -0.87 57.40
CA LEU A 163 -50.12 -0.25 56.57
C LEU A 163 -51.21 0.28 57.53
N ALA A 164 -50.82 1.27 58.33
CA ALA A 164 -51.76 2.19 58.97
C ALA A 164 -52.16 3.25 57.94
N ALA A 165 -52.92 2.83 56.93
CA ALA A 165 -53.66 3.73 56.05
C ALA A 165 -55.10 3.19 56.00
N LYS A 166 -56.02 3.98 56.56
CA LYS A 166 -57.43 3.65 56.77
C LYS A 166 -58.10 3.26 55.45
N VAL A 167 -58.46 1.98 55.31
CA VAL A 167 -59.49 1.51 54.37
C VAL A 167 -60.34 0.45 55.10
N PRO A 168 -61.67 0.60 55.18
CA PRO A 168 -62.53 -0.34 55.89
C PRO A 168 -62.76 -1.60 55.04
N LEU A 169 -61.94 -2.64 55.26
CA LEU A 169 -62.06 -3.95 54.61
C LEU A 169 -62.75 -4.99 55.51
N SER A 170 -63.84 -4.62 56.18
CA SER A 170 -64.63 -5.57 57.00
C SER A 170 -66.03 -5.84 56.44
N LYS A 171 -66.32 -5.44 55.20
CA LYS A 171 -67.60 -5.74 54.53
C LYS A 171 -67.50 -6.73 53.37
N THR A 172 -66.31 -6.91 52.78
CA THR A 172 -66.17 -7.67 51.52
C THR A 172 -65.97 -9.18 51.72
N ILE A 173 -65.78 -9.67 52.94
CA ILE A 173 -65.71 -11.13 53.18
C ILE A 173 -67.12 -11.73 53.25
N GLU A 174 -68.15 -10.96 53.59
CA GLU A 174 -69.54 -11.42 53.55
C GLU A 174 -70.10 -11.55 52.12
N ASP A 175 -69.50 -10.88 51.12
CA ASP A 175 -69.95 -10.91 49.72
C ASP A 175 -69.46 -12.14 48.92
N ASP A 176 -68.46 -12.87 49.43
CA ASP A 176 -67.85 -14.02 48.72
C ASP A 176 -68.37 -15.38 49.21
N LEU A 177 -69.21 -15.40 50.26
CA LEU A 177 -69.83 -16.63 50.76
C LEU A 177 -71.23 -16.81 50.14
N PRO A 178 -71.60 -18.05 49.75
CA PRO A 178 -72.95 -18.34 49.28
C PRO A 178 -74.02 -17.91 50.30
N ALA A 179 -75.16 -17.42 49.80
CA ALA A 179 -76.25 -16.88 50.62
C ALA A 179 -76.77 -17.90 51.66
N GLU A 180 -76.68 -19.19 51.35
CA GLU A 180 -77.07 -20.31 52.19
C GLU A 180 -76.14 -20.47 53.41
N VAL A 181 -74.84 -20.16 53.26
CA VAL A 181 -73.89 -20.19 54.38
C VAL A 181 -74.19 -19.06 55.36
N VAL A 182 -74.56 -17.89 54.84
CA VAL A 182 -74.97 -16.73 55.64
C VAL A 182 -76.33 -16.98 56.33
N ALA A 183 -77.25 -17.68 55.66
CA ALA A 183 -78.54 -18.08 56.25
C ALA A 183 -78.36 -19.04 57.44
N PHE A 184 -77.50 -20.06 57.30
CA PHE A 184 -77.17 -20.99 58.39
C PHE A 184 -76.50 -20.29 59.58
N GLU A 185 -75.59 -19.34 59.34
CA GLU A 185 -74.94 -18.59 60.43
C GLU A 185 -75.91 -17.65 61.16
N LYS A 186 -76.85 -17.03 60.45
CA LYS A 186 -77.93 -16.25 61.05
C LYS A 186 -78.88 -17.11 61.87
N PHE A 187 -79.23 -18.30 61.36
CA PHE A 187 -80.06 -19.27 62.09
C PHE A 187 -79.39 -19.70 63.40
N LEU A 188 -78.09 -20.03 63.36
CA LEU A 188 -77.33 -20.35 64.57
C LEU A 188 -77.29 -19.21 65.58
N GLN A 189 -77.16 -17.96 65.13
CA GLN A 189 -77.18 -16.79 66.02
C GLN A 189 -78.55 -16.56 66.66
N GLN A 190 -79.64 -16.86 65.95
CA GLN A 190 -81.01 -16.66 66.43
C GLN A 190 -81.48 -17.78 67.37
N SER A 191 -81.09 -19.02 67.11
CA SER A 191 -81.55 -20.20 67.86
C SER A 191 -80.65 -20.57 69.05
N GLY A 192 -79.74 -19.69 69.47
CA GLY A 192 -78.90 -19.96 70.66
C GLY A 192 -77.73 -20.93 70.40
N GLY A 193 -77.20 -20.96 69.17
CA GLY A 193 -76.01 -21.72 68.80
C GLY A 193 -76.30 -23.11 68.27
N ARG A 194 -75.27 -23.98 68.26
CA ARG A 194 -75.33 -25.33 67.68
C ARG A 194 -76.23 -26.30 68.45
N GLN A 195 -76.59 -25.96 69.68
CA GLN A 195 -77.41 -26.77 70.56
C GLN A 195 -78.85 -26.26 70.69
N GLY A 196 -79.26 -25.22 69.95
CA GLY A 196 -80.65 -24.74 69.99
C GLY A 196 -81.03 -24.08 71.32
N GLY A 197 -80.05 -23.61 72.10
CA GLY A 197 -80.26 -23.09 73.46
C GLY A 197 -80.43 -24.17 74.54
N TRP A 198 -80.30 -25.46 74.19
CA TRP A 198 -80.23 -26.55 75.16
C TRP A 198 -78.82 -26.70 75.71
N ASP A 199 -78.71 -27.24 76.93
CA ASP A 199 -77.39 -27.60 77.47
C ASP A 199 -76.84 -28.86 76.77
N ASP A 200 -75.53 -29.08 76.89
CA ASP A 200 -74.87 -30.19 76.19
C ASP A 200 -75.37 -31.56 76.67
N TYR A 201 -75.85 -31.67 77.92
CA TYR A 201 -76.32 -32.93 78.49
C TYR A 201 -77.71 -33.32 77.95
N ASP A 202 -78.67 -32.39 78.01
CA ASP A 202 -80.02 -32.54 77.49
C ASP A 202 -79.98 -32.77 75.97
N HIS A 203 -79.19 -31.98 75.25
CA HIS A 203 -79.04 -32.12 73.80
C HIS A 203 -78.46 -33.48 73.41
N GLN A 204 -77.44 -33.99 74.12
CA GLN A 204 -76.88 -35.32 73.86
C GLN A 204 -77.86 -36.45 74.16
N ASN A 205 -78.65 -36.35 75.23
CA ASN A 205 -79.67 -37.34 75.55
C ASN A 205 -80.79 -37.35 74.50
N PHE A 206 -81.24 -36.17 74.08
CA PHE A 206 -82.16 -35.99 72.96
C PHE A 206 -81.66 -36.69 71.68
N LEU A 207 -80.39 -36.45 71.28
CA LEU A 207 -79.81 -37.10 70.09
C LEU A 207 -79.71 -38.62 70.23
N LYS A 208 -79.37 -39.14 71.42
CA LYS A 208 -79.30 -40.59 71.69
C LYS A 208 -80.67 -41.24 71.53
N VAL A 209 -81.72 -40.64 72.10
CA VAL A 209 -83.10 -41.15 71.99
C VAL A 209 -83.57 -41.03 70.53
N ARG A 210 -83.25 -39.95 69.83
CA ARG A 210 -83.64 -39.74 68.43
C ARG A 210 -83.01 -40.78 67.49
N THR A 211 -81.72 -41.07 67.70
CA THR A 211 -80.99 -42.07 66.91
C THR A 211 -81.57 -43.47 67.11
N ARG A 212 -82.06 -43.78 68.32
CA ARG A 212 -82.74 -45.05 68.62
C ARG A 212 -84.12 -45.15 67.97
N HIS A 213 -84.88 -44.06 67.93
CA HIS A 213 -86.27 -44.05 67.48
C HIS A 213 -86.49 -43.62 66.02
N LYS A 214 -85.47 -43.11 65.32
CA LYS A 214 -85.52 -42.73 63.89
C LYS A 214 -86.81 -42.00 63.46
N GLY A 215 -87.32 -41.11 64.32
CA GLY A 215 -88.51 -40.28 64.02
C GLY A 215 -89.88 -40.90 64.35
N ASN A 216 -89.95 -41.93 65.19
CA ASN A 216 -91.21 -42.56 65.60
C ASN A 216 -91.93 -41.77 66.72
N LEU A 217 -93.27 -41.82 66.80
CA LEU A 217 -94.09 -41.01 67.74
C LEU A 217 -93.82 -41.29 69.23
N LEU A 218 -93.24 -42.46 69.56
CA LEU A 218 -92.81 -42.81 70.92
C LEU A 218 -91.55 -42.08 71.37
N PHE A 219 -90.89 -41.36 70.46
CA PHE A 219 -89.70 -40.56 70.72
C PHE A 219 -89.89 -39.55 71.84
N ILE A 220 -91.04 -38.86 71.86
CA ILE A 220 -91.30 -37.77 72.80
C ILE A 220 -91.50 -38.33 74.22
N GLU A 221 -92.22 -39.44 74.34
CA GLU A 221 -92.46 -40.10 75.63
C GLU A 221 -91.17 -40.69 76.22
N GLU A 222 -90.31 -41.27 75.38
CA GLU A 222 -89.02 -41.78 75.84
C GLU A 222 -88.02 -40.65 76.14
N ALA A 223 -88.03 -39.56 75.38
CA ALA A 223 -87.17 -38.40 75.63
C ALA A 223 -87.45 -37.76 76.99
N LEU A 224 -88.72 -37.67 77.40
CA LEU A 224 -89.12 -37.13 78.70
C LEU A 224 -88.58 -37.95 79.89
N ASN A 225 -88.38 -39.27 79.73
CA ASN A 225 -87.78 -40.12 80.77
C ASN A 225 -86.30 -39.81 81.02
N TYR A 226 -85.60 -39.27 80.01
CA TYR A 226 -84.17 -38.95 80.09
C TYR A 226 -83.89 -37.44 80.20
N LEU A 227 -84.93 -36.60 80.23
CA LEU A 227 -84.85 -35.13 80.30
C LEU A 227 -85.64 -34.59 81.51
N PRO A 228 -85.06 -34.64 82.73
CA PRO A 228 -85.73 -34.17 83.93
C PRO A 228 -86.01 -32.66 83.85
N GLY A 229 -87.28 -32.25 83.91
CA GLY A 229 -87.68 -30.84 83.95
C GLY A 229 -87.98 -30.19 82.60
N ARG A 230 -87.98 -30.95 81.50
CA ARG A 230 -88.43 -30.47 80.18
C ARG A 230 -89.88 -30.88 79.92
N THR A 231 -90.63 -30.00 79.27
CA THR A 231 -92.02 -30.28 78.87
C THR A 231 -92.07 -31.01 77.54
N ARG A 232 -93.23 -31.60 77.23
CA ARG A 232 -93.47 -32.26 75.94
C ARG A 232 -93.26 -31.27 74.80
N GLU A 233 -93.77 -30.06 75.00
CA GLU A 233 -93.72 -28.94 74.07
C GLU A 233 -92.27 -28.50 73.78
N ASP A 234 -91.39 -28.50 74.79
CA ASP A 234 -89.97 -28.17 74.60
C ASP A 234 -89.27 -29.20 73.69
N VAL A 235 -89.55 -30.49 73.88
CA VAL A 235 -88.96 -31.58 73.08
C VAL A 235 -89.47 -31.53 71.63
N GLU A 236 -90.74 -31.21 71.42
CA GLU A 236 -91.34 -31.05 70.09
C GLU A 236 -90.79 -29.82 69.34
N GLN A 237 -90.61 -28.69 70.04
CA GLN A 237 -89.97 -27.50 69.48
C GLN A 237 -88.52 -27.76 69.12
N HIS A 238 -87.78 -28.49 69.97
CA HIS A 238 -86.39 -28.84 69.71
C HIS A 238 -86.22 -29.84 68.57
N GLU A 239 -87.14 -30.79 68.39
CA GLU A 239 -87.16 -31.68 67.21
C GLU A 239 -87.46 -30.91 65.92
N THR A 240 -88.34 -29.91 65.99
CA THR A 240 -88.63 -29.04 64.84
C THR A 240 -87.40 -28.22 64.47
N TRP A 241 -86.79 -27.56 65.47
CA TRP A 241 -85.53 -26.84 65.29
C TRP A 241 -84.40 -27.73 64.77
N TYR A 242 -84.26 -28.95 65.28
CA TYR A 242 -83.18 -29.85 64.88
C TYR A 242 -83.34 -30.37 63.43
N LYS A 243 -84.58 -30.51 62.94
CA LYS A 243 -84.84 -30.77 61.51
C LYS A 243 -84.41 -29.60 60.65
N GLU A 244 -84.82 -28.38 61.00
CA GLU A 244 -84.42 -27.16 60.29
C GLU A 244 -82.90 -26.96 60.32
N PHE A 245 -82.25 -27.28 61.44
CA PHE A 245 -80.80 -27.25 61.57
C PHE A 245 -80.10 -28.20 60.60
N LEU A 246 -80.62 -29.43 60.44
CA LEU A 246 -80.04 -30.42 59.52
C LEU A 246 -80.21 -30.00 58.06
N ASP A 247 -81.39 -29.53 57.68
CA ASP A 247 -81.67 -29.06 56.32
C ASP A 247 -80.74 -27.90 55.94
N LEU A 248 -80.59 -26.90 56.82
CA LEU A 248 -79.70 -25.76 56.59
C LEU A 248 -78.21 -26.15 56.63
N GLU A 249 -77.82 -27.16 57.42
CA GLU A 249 -76.44 -27.66 57.42
C GLU A 249 -76.09 -28.34 56.08
N ASP A 250 -77.03 -29.09 55.52
CA ASP A 250 -76.86 -29.76 54.23
C ASP A 250 -76.86 -28.76 53.07
N GLU A 251 -77.76 -27.77 53.07
CA GLU A 251 -77.74 -26.65 52.12
C GLU A 251 -76.40 -25.88 52.15
N LYS A 252 -75.85 -25.64 53.35
CA LYS A 252 -74.52 -25.05 53.51
C LYS A 252 -73.42 -25.92 52.88
N LYS A 253 -73.42 -27.24 53.12
CA LYS A 253 -72.41 -28.16 52.55
C LYS A 253 -72.50 -28.18 51.02
N GLU A 254 -73.70 -28.21 50.47
CA GLU A 254 -73.94 -28.18 49.04
C GLU A 254 -73.52 -26.85 48.40
N ALA A 255 -73.83 -25.72 49.03
CA ALA A 255 -73.44 -24.40 48.56
C ALA A 255 -71.91 -24.23 48.53
N ILE A 256 -71.20 -24.68 49.57
CA ILE A 256 -69.73 -24.67 49.62
C ILE A 256 -69.14 -25.56 48.51
N SER A 257 -69.73 -26.73 48.28
CA SER A 257 -69.25 -27.67 47.25
C SER A 257 -69.44 -27.09 45.85
N ARG A 258 -70.61 -26.49 45.56
CA ARG A 258 -70.90 -25.79 44.31
C ARG A 258 -69.94 -24.61 44.10
N TRP A 259 -69.70 -23.80 45.13
CA TRP A 259 -68.78 -22.67 45.06
C TRP A 259 -67.35 -23.08 44.73
N LYS A 260 -66.83 -24.14 45.39
CA LYS A 260 -65.49 -24.68 45.10
C LYS A 260 -65.36 -25.15 43.64
N LEU A 261 -66.35 -25.90 43.16
CA LEU A 261 -66.36 -26.41 41.80
C LEU A 261 -66.39 -25.29 40.75
N CYS A 262 -67.24 -24.28 40.94
CA CYS A 262 -67.30 -23.12 40.05
C CYS A 262 -65.97 -22.36 40.01
N ARG A 263 -65.32 -22.18 41.17
CA ARG A 263 -64.04 -21.47 41.27
C ARG A 263 -62.88 -22.21 40.60
N GLU A 264 -62.86 -23.54 40.71
CA GLU A 264 -61.86 -24.37 40.02
C GLU A 264 -62.03 -24.31 38.51
N ARG A 265 -63.27 -24.38 38.02
CA ARG A 265 -63.57 -24.23 36.59
C ARG A 265 -63.12 -22.88 36.05
N GLU A 266 -63.41 -21.79 36.76
CA GLU A 266 -63.02 -20.44 36.35
C GLU A 266 -61.49 -20.28 36.28
N ARG A 267 -60.75 -20.91 37.20
CA ARG A 267 -59.27 -20.93 37.17
C ARG A 267 -58.74 -21.71 35.97
N ALA A 268 -59.33 -22.87 35.67
CA ALA A 268 -58.93 -23.68 34.51
C ALA A 268 -59.19 -22.96 33.18
N GLU A 269 -60.33 -22.27 33.05
CA GLU A 269 -60.66 -21.49 31.85
C GLU A 269 -59.70 -20.29 31.66
N LYS A 270 -59.29 -19.62 32.74
CA LYS A 270 -58.29 -18.54 32.69
C LYS A 270 -56.92 -19.04 32.24
N LEU A 271 -56.46 -20.18 32.77
CA LEU A 271 -55.20 -20.81 32.37
C LEU A 271 -55.20 -21.23 30.90
N ALA A 272 -56.26 -21.90 30.45
CA ALA A 272 -56.40 -22.32 29.05
C ALA A 272 -56.43 -21.14 28.07
N LYS A 273 -57.01 -19.99 28.48
CA LYS A 273 -57.01 -18.78 27.66
C LYS A 273 -55.63 -18.12 27.58
N GLN A 274 -54.84 -18.21 28.65
CA GLN A 274 -53.47 -17.69 28.69
C GLN A 274 -52.51 -18.53 27.82
N GLU A 275 -52.62 -19.87 27.88
CA GLU A 275 -51.81 -20.78 27.05
C GLU A 275 -52.05 -20.57 25.55
N LYS A 276 -53.32 -20.52 25.11
CA LYS A 276 -53.67 -20.27 23.70
C LYS A 276 -53.16 -18.93 23.18
N SER A 277 -53.13 -17.90 24.03
CA SER A 277 -52.56 -16.60 23.67
C SER A 277 -51.05 -16.63 23.55
N SER A 278 -50.36 -17.47 24.33
CA SER A 278 -48.91 -17.64 24.29
C SER A 278 -48.46 -18.42 23.07
N GLU A 279 -49.15 -19.53 22.75
CA GLU A 279 -48.84 -20.36 21.58
C GLU A 279 -48.98 -19.60 20.25
N GLY A 280 -50.03 -18.77 20.12
CA GLY A 280 -50.21 -17.93 18.93
C GLY A 280 -49.08 -16.89 18.76
N GLN A 281 -48.60 -16.30 19.86
CA GLN A 281 -47.49 -15.34 19.83
C GLN A 281 -46.13 -16.00 19.53
N GLU A 282 -45.91 -17.25 19.95
CA GLU A 282 -44.69 -17.98 19.62
C GLU A 282 -44.64 -18.43 18.17
N ALA A 283 -45.77 -18.87 17.60
CA ALA A 283 -45.84 -19.23 16.18
C ALA A 283 -45.55 -18.03 15.27
N GLU A 284 -46.15 -16.87 15.56
CA GLU A 284 -45.95 -15.65 14.76
C GLU A 284 -44.50 -15.14 14.83
N LYS A 285 -43.82 -15.29 15.98
CA LYS A 285 -42.40 -14.95 16.13
C LYS A 285 -41.49 -15.86 15.30
N LYS A 286 -41.77 -17.17 15.25
CA LYS A 286 -41.00 -18.14 14.46
C LYS A 286 -41.11 -17.84 12.97
N ASP A 287 -42.32 -17.57 12.47
CA ASP A 287 -42.52 -17.22 11.06
C ASP A 287 -41.78 -15.92 10.68
N GLN A 288 -41.76 -14.93 11.57
CA GLN A 288 -41.01 -13.69 11.37
C GLN A 288 -39.49 -13.92 11.35
N GLU A 289 -38.98 -14.78 12.23
CA GLU A 289 -37.56 -15.14 12.32
C GLU A 289 -37.10 -15.92 11.08
N GLU A 290 -37.90 -16.89 10.62
CA GLU A 290 -37.62 -17.64 9.39
C GLU A 290 -37.63 -16.73 8.16
N ALA A 291 -38.60 -15.83 8.05
CA ALA A 291 -38.67 -14.85 6.96
C ALA A 291 -37.46 -13.90 6.97
N TRP A 292 -37.01 -13.47 8.15
CA TRP A 292 -35.82 -12.64 8.30
C TRP A 292 -34.55 -13.40 7.87
N LEU A 293 -34.40 -14.66 8.30
CA LEU A 293 -33.25 -15.49 7.96
C LEU A 293 -33.19 -15.78 6.45
N GLN A 294 -34.33 -15.97 5.79
CA GLN A 294 -34.40 -16.12 4.33
C GLN A 294 -33.95 -14.86 3.60
N LYS A 295 -34.38 -13.67 4.04
CA LYS A 295 -33.91 -12.40 3.47
C LYS A 295 -32.40 -12.23 3.61
N LEU A 296 -31.86 -12.54 4.79
CA LEU A 296 -30.41 -12.46 5.02
C LEU A 296 -29.62 -13.41 4.08
N LYS A 297 -30.11 -14.64 3.90
CA LYS A 297 -29.51 -15.60 2.95
C LYS A 297 -29.56 -15.08 1.51
N GLN A 298 -30.67 -14.52 1.08
CA GLN A 298 -30.81 -13.93 -0.26
C GLN A 298 -29.83 -12.76 -0.47
N GLU A 299 -29.69 -11.87 0.52
CA GLU A 299 -28.71 -10.79 0.44
C GLU A 299 -27.27 -11.31 0.35
N GLN A 300 -26.92 -12.37 1.09
CA GLN A 300 -25.60 -12.98 1.02
C GLN A 300 -25.33 -13.59 -0.36
N ILE A 301 -26.34 -14.25 -0.96
CA ILE A 301 -26.24 -14.81 -2.30
C ILE A 301 -26.03 -13.68 -3.32
N GLN A 302 -26.84 -12.62 -3.28
CA GLN A 302 -26.68 -11.47 -4.18
C GLN A 302 -25.32 -10.78 -4.04
N LYS A 303 -24.80 -10.65 -2.81
CA LYS A 303 -23.45 -10.10 -2.57
C LYS A 303 -22.38 -11.00 -3.18
N ARG A 304 -22.50 -12.33 -3.04
CA ARG A 304 -21.57 -13.29 -3.65
C ARG A 304 -21.63 -13.25 -5.17
N GLU A 305 -22.81 -13.18 -5.77
CA GLU A 305 -23.00 -13.04 -7.22
C GLU A 305 -22.36 -11.75 -7.75
N LYS A 306 -22.56 -10.62 -7.08
CA LYS A 306 -21.91 -9.35 -7.43
C LYS A 306 -20.38 -9.45 -7.37
N ILE A 307 -19.83 -10.10 -6.34
CA ILE A 307 -18.38 -10.32 -6.21
C ILE A 307 -17.87 -11.23 -7.33
N ASN A 308 -18.58 -12.32 -7.62
CA ASN A 308 -18.19 -13.26 -8.67
C ASN A 308 -18.26 -12.61 -10.06
N ALA A 309 -19.30 -11.83 -10.34
CA ALA A 309 -19.43 -11.06 -11.58
C ALA A 309 -18.29 -10.02 -11.71
N TRP A 310 -17.96 -9.32 -10.63
CA TRP A 310 -16.84 -8.38 -10.61
C TRP A 310 -15.48 -9.08 -10.84
N LYS A 311 -15.26 -10.26 -10.24
CA LYS A 311 -14.05 -11.07 -10.47
C LYS A 311 -13.95 -11.54 -11.91
N ALA A 312 -15.04 -12.05 -12.49
CA ALA A 312 -15.08 -12.47 -13.89
C ALA A 312 -14.83 -11.28 -14.85
N GLN A 313 -15.38 -10.11 -14.54
CA GLN A 313 -15.12 -8.90 -15.31
C GLN A 313 -13.66 -8.45 -15.21
N GLN A 314 -13.06 -8.52 -14.02
CA GLN A 314 -11.64 -8.25 -13.80
C GLN A 314 -10.73 -9.23 -14.55
N GLU A 315 -11.05 -10.52 -14.52
CA GLU A 315 -10.29 -11.55 -15.25
C GLU A 315 -10.39 -11.33 -16.76
N LYS A 316 -11.57 -11.04 -17.28
CA LYS A 316 -11.76 -10.69 -18.69
C LYS A 316 -10.98 -9.44 -19.08
N ALA A 317 -11.01 -8.39 -18.26
CA ALA A 317 -10.25 -7.17 -18.50
C ALA A 317 -8.73 -7.43 -18.51
N ARG A 318 -8.22 -8.28 -17.61
CA ARG A 318 -6.80 -8.69 -17.60
C ARG A 318 -6.44 -9.50 -18.84
N ALA A 319 -7.28 -10.45 -19.24
CA ALA A 319 -7.07 -11.23 -20.45
C ALA A 319 -7.08 -10.35 -21.72
N ASP A 320 -7.95 -9.35 -21.78
CA ASP A 320 -8.00 -8.39 -22.89
C ASP A 320 -6.78 -7.46 -22.90
N GLU A 321 -6.33 -6.99 -21.74
CA GLU A 321 -5.08 -6.22 -21.59
C GLU A 321 -3.85 -7.04 -22.02
N GLU A 322 -3.77 -8.30 -21.63
CA GLU A 322 -2.68 -9.20 -21.98
C GLU A 322 -2.65 -9.48 -23.50
N LYS A 323 -3.80 -9.74 -24.11
CA LYS A 323 -3.93 -9.86 -25.57
C LYS A 323 -3.50 -8.59 -26.30
N ARG A 324 -3.86 -7.41 -25.77
CA ARG A 324 -3.43 -6.13 -26.34
C ARG A 324 -1.91 -5.96 -26.25
N ARG A 325 -1.31 -6.31 -25.11
CA ARG A 325 0.16 -6.27 -24.95
C ARG A 325 0.87 -7.21 -25.91
N GLN A 326 0.39 -8.44 -26.04
CA GLN A 326 0.93 -9.41 -27.00
C GLN A 326 0.85 -8.87 -28.43
N HIS A 327 -0.30 -8.35 -28.84
CA HIS A 327 -0.47 -7.74 -30.16
C HIS A 327 0.46 -6.53 -30.38
N GLU A 328 0.60 -5.65 -29.39
CA GLU A 328 1.55 -4.52 -29.47
C GLU A 328 3.01 -4.97 -29.55
N GLU A 329 3.39 -6.02 -28.81
CA GLU A 329 4.74 -6.59 -28.87
C GLU A 329 5.03 -7.24 -30.23
N GLU A 330 4.08 -8.00 -30.77
CA GLU A 330 4.16 -8.59 -32.10
C GLU A 330 4.33 -7.52 -33.19
N GLU A 331 3.52 -6.45 -33.15
CA GLU A 331 3.63 -5.35 -34.11
C GLU A 331 4.96 -4.59 -33.96
N ARG A 332 5.44 -4.37 -32.72
CA ARG A 332 6.77 -3.79 -32.47
C ARG A 332 7.90 -4.71 -32.94
N ALA A 333 7.76 -6.02 -32.85
CA ALA A 333 8.74 -6.98 -33.35
C ALA A 333 8.78 -6.97 -34.88
N ARG A 334 7.61 -7.01 -35.53
CA ARG A 334 7.48 -6.87 -37.00
C ARG A 334 8.06 -5.56 -37.52
N TYR A 335 7.81 -4.46 -36.80
CA TYR A 335 8.39 -3.16 -37.15
C TYR A 335 9.92 -3.18 -37.05
N ARG A 336 10.47 -3.72 -35.95
CA ARG A 336 11.92 -3.88 -35.78
C ARG A 336 12.54 -4.74 -36.87
N GLU A 337 11.89 -5.85 -37.24
CA GLU A 337 12.36 -6.72 -38.32
C GLU A 337 12.40 -5.97 -39.66
N ARG A 338 11.34 -5.24 -40.02
CA ARG A 338 11.30 -4.41 -41.24
C ARG A 338 12.38 -3.34 -41.25
N GLU A 339 12.64 -2.67 -40.13
CA GLU A 339 13.73 -1.69 -40.02
C GLU A 339 15.10 -2.35 -40.17
N THR A 340 15.33 -3.52 -39.56
CA THR A 340 16.59 -4.26 -39.74
C THR A 340 16.81 -4.71 -41.19
N GLN A 341 15.75 -5.13 -41.88
CA GLN A 341 15.78 -5.48 -43.30
C GLN A 341 16.16 -4.25 -44.15
N ARG A 342 15.48 -3.11 -43.94
CA ARG A 342 15.81 -1.85 -44.62
C ARG A 342 17.25 -1.39 -44.39
N GLN A 343 17.73 -1.46 -43.15
CA GLN A 343 19.10 -1.11 -42.81
C GLN A 343 20.11 -2.06 -43.50
N ALA A 344 19.80 -3.36 -43.58
CA ALA A 344 20.63 -4.32 -44.29
C ALA A 344 20.69 -4.03 -45.79
N GLU A 345 19.55 -3.73 -46.43
CA GLU A 345 19.46 -3.33 -47.85
C GLU A 345 20.29 -2.07 -48.13
N LEU A 346 20.12 -1.02 -47.32
CA LEU A 346 20.90 0.22 -47.43
C LEU A 346 22.40 -0.04 -47.25
N ARG A 347 22.77 -0.93 -46.33
CA ARG A 347 24.17 -1.31 -46.10
C ARG A 347 24.77 -2.04 -47.30
N VAL A 348 24.00 -2.90 -47.97
CA VAL A 348 24.43 -3.57 -49.21
C VAL A 348 24.65 -2.52 -50.31
N LEU A 349 23.68 -1.61 -50.53
CA LEU A 349 23.80 -0.54 -51.52
C LEU A 349 25.01 0.37 -51.25
N ALA A 350 25.24 0.76 -50.00
CA ALA A 350 26.40 1.58 -49.61
C ALA A 350 27.73 0.85 -49.85
N ARG A 351 27.79 -0.47 -49.57
CA ARG A 351 28.97 -1.30 -49.85
C ARG A 351 29.25 -1.39 -51.35
N GLU A 352 28.22 -1.58 -52.18
CA GLU A 352 28.37 -1.61 -53.63
C GLU A 352 28.85 -0.27 -54.17
N HIS A 353 28.26 0.84 -53.72
CA HIS A 353 28.68 2.18 -54.12
C HIS A 353 30.13 2.46 -53.70
N ALA A 354 30.52 2.09 -52.48
CA ALA A 354 31.90 2.19 -52.01
C ALA A 354 32.86 1.34 -52.86
N ARG A 355 32.46 0.12 -53.26
CA ARG A 355 33.24 -0.76 -54.14
C ARG A 355 33.44 -0.11 -55.52
N ARG A 356 32.38 0.40 -56.15
CA ARG A 356 32.44 1.11 -57.44
C ARG A 356 33.37 2.32 -57.36
N LYS A 357 33.27 3.12 -56.30
CA LYS A 357 34.14 4.29 -56.08
C LYS A 357 35.61 3.89 -55.88
N ARG A 358 35.90 2.79 -55.20
CA ARG A 358 37.27 2.26 -55.06
C ARG A 358 37.84 1.81 -56.40
N GLN A 359 37.06 1.05 -57.18
CA GLN A 359 37.47 0.59 -58.51
C GLN A 359 37.75 1.77 -59.45
N LEU A 360 36.89 2.79 -59.45
CA LEU A 360 37.11 3.99 -60.25
C LEU A 360 38.39 4.75 -59.84
N LYS A 361 38.62 4.90 -58.53
CA LYS A 361 39.87 5.52 -58.03
C LYS A 361 41.10 4.72 -58.40
N GLU A 362 41.02 3.39 -58.37
CA GLU A 362 42.13 2.52 -58.75
C GLU A 362 42.42 2.60 -60.24
N GLN A 363 41.38 2.65 -61.09
CA GLN A 363 41.53 2.92 -62.52
C GLN A 363 42.17 4.28 -62.77
N GLN A 364 41.67 5.34 -62.13
CA GLN A 364 42.27 6.68 -62.23
C GLN A 364 43.74 6.70 -61.82
N ARG A 365 44.11 5.97 -60.76
CA ARG A 365 45.52 5.84 -60.36
C ARG A 365 46.37 5.14 -61.40
N ARG A 366 45.86 4.05 -62.00
CA ARG A 366 46.57 3.34 -63.07
C ARG A 366 46.72 4.21 -64.32
N ASP A 367 45.68 4.96 -64.68
CA ASP A 367 45.74 5.89 -65.81
C ASP A 367 46.74 7.02 -65.56
N GLU A 368 46.79 7.56 -64.34
CA GLU A 368 47.78 8.59 -63.96
C GLU A 368 49.20 8.02 -63.96
N GLU A 369 49.41 6.82 -63.41
CA GLU A 369 50.70 6.12 -63.44
C GLU A 369 51.19 5.87 -64.88
N LEU A 370 50.29 5.49 -65.79
CA LEU A 370 50.59 5.33 -67.21
C LEU A 370 50.95 6.67 -67.88
N ARG A 371 50.22 7.75 -67.56
CA ARG A 371 50.53 9.10 -68.07
C ARG A 371 51.89 9.58 -67.58
N GLU A 372 52.19 9.40 -66.29
CA GLU A 372 53.49 9.75 -65.73
C GLU A 372 54.63 8.96 -66.38
N GLN A 373 54.42 7.67 -66.66
CA GLN A 373 55.40 6.84 -67.37
C GLN A 373 55.62 7.36 -68.79
N ALA A 374 54.56 7.61 -69.55
CA ALA A 374 54.65 8.17 -70.89
C ALA A 374 55.36 9.53 -70.89
N GLU A 375 55.04 10.43 -69.95
CA GLU A 375 55.74 11.71 -69.83
C GLU A 375 57.23 11.56 -69.50
N ARG A 376 57.60 10.58 -68.65
CA ARG A 376 59.00 10.28 -68.32
C ARG A 376 59.73 9.73 -69.53
N GLU A 377 59.10 8.85 -70.30
CA GLU A 377 59.64 8.30 -71.55
C GLU A 377 59.82 9.40 -72.61
N ASP A 378 58.84 10.29 -72.78
CA ASP A 378 58.94 11.43 -73.69
C ASP A 378 60.07 12.38 -73.29
N LYS A 379 60.18 12.72 -71.99
CA LYS A 379 61.29 13.54 -71.46
C LYS A 379 62.64 12.86 -71.66
N ALA A 380 62.73 11.54 -71.46
CA ALA A 380 63.94 10.78 -71.69
C ALA A 380 64.32 10.74 -73.18
N CYS A 381 63.34 10.59 -74.07
CA CYS A 381 63.55 10.63 -75.52
C CYS A 381 64.07 12.00 -75.97
N LEU A 382 63.45 13.09 -75.51
CA LEU A 382 63.93 14.45 -75.79
C LEU A 382 65.35 14.68 -75.25
N ALA A 383 65.63 14.25 -74.01
CA ALA A 383 66.97 14.37 -73.43
C ALA A 383 68.01 13.55 -74.23
N ALA A 384 67.67 12.35 -74.69
CA ALA A 384 68.54 11.52 -75.51
C ALA A 384 68.84 12.19 -76.87
N GLN A 385 67.83 12.78 -77.51
CA GLN A 385 68.00 13.56 -78.74
C GLN A 385 68.91 14.78 -78.51
N GLU A 386 68.75 15.49 -77.39
CA GLU A 386 69.59 16.65 -77.05
C GLU A 386 71.05 16.22 -76.81
N ILE A 387 71.28 15.12 -76.08
CA ILE A 387 72.60 14.53 -75.85
C ILE A 387 73.25 14.15 -77.18
N GLN A 388 72.50 13.52 -78.10
CA GLN A 388 73.00 13.17 -79.42
C GLN A 388 73.46 14.42 -80.19
N ARG A 389 72.66 15.50 -80.20
CA ARG A 389 73.04 16.77 -80.85
C ARG A 389 74.31 17.39 -80.24
N PHE A 390 74.50 17.29 -78.93
CA PHE A 390 75.73 17.75 -78.29
C PHE A 390 76.93 16.90 -78.69
N GLN A 391 76.77 15.57 -78.74
CA GLN A 391 77.83 14.66 -79.17
C GLN A 391 78.24 14.90 -80.63
N GLU A 392 77.28 15.08 -81.54
CA GLU A 392 77.54 15.40 -82.95
C GLU A 392 78.31 16.72 -83.08
N ARG A 393 77.86 17.79 -82.40
CA ARG A 393 78.56 19.08 -82.40
C ARG A 393 79.98 18.98 -81.83
N ASP A 394 80.17 18.20 -80.78
CA ASP A 394 81.49 18.01 -80.18
C ASP A 394 82.40 17.18 -81.08
N GLN A 395 81.86 16.17 -81.78
CA GLN A 395 82.58 15.42 -82.82
C GLN A 395 83.02 16.36 -83.96
N GLU A 396 82.12 17.18 -84.51
CA GLU A 396 82.45 18.17 -85.55
C GLU A 396 83.56 19.13 -85.13
N LYS A 397 83.54 19.59 -83.87
CA LYS A 397 84.61 20.44 -83.32
C LYS A 397 85.93 19.68 -83.20
N VAL A 398 85.90 18.43 -82.77
CA VAL A 398 87.11 17.58 -82.68
C VAL A 398 87.67 17.33 -84.07
N GLU A 399 86.84 17.01 -85.05
CA GLU A 399 87.22 16.82 -86.45
C GLU A 399 87.81 18.09 -87.05
N SER A 400 87.18 19.25 -86.84
CA SER A 400 87.70 20.56 -87.29
C SER A 400 89.07 20.85 -86.67
N LYS A 401 89.26 20.58 -85.37
CA LYS A 401 90.57 20.75 -84.70
C LYS A 401 91.62 19.78 -85.23
N LEU A 402 91.25 18.55 -85.59
CA LEU A 402 92.15 17.58 -86.21
C LEU A 402 92.59 18.04 -87.61
N LEU A 403 91.66 18.57 -88.41
CA LEU A 403 91.98 19.14 -89.72
C LEU A 403 92.88 20.37 -89.60
N GLU A 404 92.59 21.27 -88.65
CA GLU A 404 93.43 22.44 -88.38
C GLU A 404 94.85 22.02 -87.94
N LYS A 405 94.97 21.00 -87.08
CA LYS A 405 96.27 20.44 -86.70
C LYS A 405 97.03 19.89 -87.90
N LYS A 406 96.37 19.10 -88.77
CA LYS A 406 96.99 18.57 -89.99
C LYS A 406 97.42 19.69 -90.94
N ALA A 407 96.64 20.75 -91.07
CA ALA A 407 97.01 21.92 -91.87
C ALA A 407 98.25 22.62 -91.31
N LYS A 408 98.31 22.84 -89.99
CA LYS A 408 99.50 23.39 -89.33
C LYS A 408 100.73 22.50 -89.50
N GLU A 409 100.58 21.19 -89.35
CA GLU A 409 101.67 20.23 -89.61
C GLU A 409 102.17 20.34 -91.06
N GLN A 410 101.27 20.50 -92.05
CA GLN A 410 101.65 20.72 -93.45
C GLN A 410 102.34 22.08 -93.67
N GLU A 411 101.84 23.15 -93.05
CA GLU A 411 102.48 24.47 -93.07
C GLU A 411 103.88 24.43 -92.46
N ASP A 412 104.07 23.70 -91.36
CA ASP A 412 105.36 23.50 -90.71
C ASP A 412 106.31 22.68 -91.61
N ILE A 413 105.83 21.61 -92.25
CA ILE A 413 106.61 20.85 -93.25
C ILE A 413 107.02 21.75 -94.42
N GLU A 414 106.13 22.61 -94.91
CA GLU A 414 106.46 23.59 -95.95
C GLU A 414 107.48 24.62 -95.47
N ARG A 415 107.31 25.13 -94.24
CA ARG A 415 108.25 26.06 -93.61
C ARG A 415 109.63 25.43 -93.49
N ASP A 416 109.70 24.19 -93.04
CA ASP A 416 110.93 23.42 -92.91
C ASP A 416 111.58 23.17 -94.27
N ARG A 417 110.79 22.87 -95.32
CA ARG A 417 111.29 22.80 -96.70
C ARG A 417 111.85 24.13 -97.20
N ARG A 418 111.20 25.26 -96.90
CA ARG A 418 111.70 26.60 -97.24
C ARG A 418 113.00 26.91 -96.48
N LEU A 419 113.05 26.60 -95.19
CA LEU A 419 114.25 26.75 -94.36
C LEU A 419 115.39 25.85 -94.85
N ALA A 420 115.11 24.62 -95.29
CA ALA A 420 116.12 23.72 -95.85
C ALA A 420 116.71 24.27 -97.16
N LYS A 421 115.88 24.83 -98.06
CA LYS A 421 116.36 25.51 -99.28
C LYS A 421 117.23 26.73 -98.96
N LEU A 422 116.83 27.54 -97.98
CA LEU A 422 117.62 28.68 -97.50
C LEU A 422 118.96 28.25 -96.86
N LYS A 423 118.94 27.19 -96.05
CA LYS A 423 120.15 26.61 -95.45
C LYS A 423 121.12 26.09 -96.52
N GLN A 424 120.62 25.50 -97.60
CA GLN A 424 121.44 25.05 -98.72
C GLN A 424 122.09 26.21 -99.50
N GLN A 425 121.45 27.39 -99.55
CA GLN A 425 122.02 28.59 -100.20
C GLN A 425 123.03 29.35 -99.32
N VAL A 426 123.04 29.10 -98.01
CA VAL A 426 123.85 29.82 -97.03
C VAL A 426 124.65 28.82 -96.20
N GLU A 427 125.40 27.94 -96.87
CA GLU A 427 126.41 27.12 -96.22
C GLU A 427 127.71 27.93 -96.10
N VAL A 428 127.70 28.87 -95.15
CA VAL A 428 128.85 29.72 -94.85
C VAL A 428 129.86 28.90 -94.05
N HIS A 429 130.94 28.50 -94.71
CA HIS A 429 132.15 28.01 -94.06
C HIS A 429 132.83 29.17 -93.33
N VAL A 430 132.70 29.20 -92.01
CA VAL A 430 133.49 30.07 -91.13
C VAL A 430 134.45 29.20 -90.33
N GLU A 431 135.75 29.38 -90.56
CA GLU A 431 136.78 28.80 -89.71
C GLU A 431 136.74 29.43 -88.31
N ARG A 432 136.73 28.57 -87.29
CA ARG A 432 136.53 28.95 -85.90
C ARG A 432 137.83 29.49 -85.32
N ASP A 433 138.01 30.81 -85.35
CA ASP A 433 139.10 31.51 -84.66
C ASP A 433 138.92 31.42 -83.12
N PRO A 434 139.79 30.68 -82.41
CA PRO A 434 139.69 30.48 -80.96
C PRO A 434 139.92 31.77 -80.15
N SER A 435 140.43 32.84 -80.77
CA SER A 435 140.69 34.14 -80.13
C SER A 435 139.44 35.01 -79.96
N ARG A 436 138.30 34.65 -80.60
CA ARG A 436 137.10 35.50 -80.66
C ARG A 436 136.40 35.66 -79.31
N LEU A 437 136.54 34.70 -78.40
CA LEU A 437 135.96 34.78 -77.06
C LEU A 437 136.55 35.91 -76.20
N LEU A 438 137.75 36.40 -76.51
CA LEU A 438 138.44 37.45 -75.76
C LEU A 438 138.30 38.86 -76.36
N LYS A 439 137.55 39.01 -77.47
CA LYS A 439 137.30 40.32 -78.10
C LYS A 439 135.90 40.82 -77.77
N LEU A 440 135.81 42.04 -77.24
CA LEU A 440 134.54 42.72 -76.95
C LEU A 440 133.70 42.85 -78.24
N THR A 441 132.40 42.51 -78.17
CA THR A 441 131.49 42.60 -79.32
C THR A 441 131.23 44.05 -79.72
N LYS A 442 130.98 44.32 -81.01
CA LYS A 442 130.68 45.69 -81.51
C LYS A 442 129.54 46.36 -80.73
N GLY A 443 128.53 45.59 -80.34
CA GLY A 443 127.42 46.10 -79.51
C GLY A 443 127.85 46.50 -78.10
N TRP A 444 128.98 46.00 -77.60
CA TRP A 444 129.54 46.40 -76.32
C TRP A 444 130.45 47.63 -76.44
N LEU A 445 131.22 47.73 -77.53
CA LEU A 445 131.94 48.97 -77.90
C LEU A 445 131.00 50.17 -78.11
N GLU A 446 129.79 49.95 -78.63
CA GLU A 446 128.77 51.00 -78.79
C GLU A 446 128.13 51.45 -77.46
N ARG A 447 128.07 50.57 -76.44
CA ARG A 447 127.53 50.95 -75.12
C ARG A 447 128.55 51.65 -74.21
N THR A 448 129.84 51.51 -74.48
CA THR A 448 130.93 52.15 -73.69
C THR A 448 131.37 53.51 -74.24
N LYS A 449 130.77 54.00 -75.34
CA LYS A 449 130.99 55.38 -75.82
C LYS A 449 130.05 56.34 -75.10
N HIS A 450 130.62 57.26 -74.32
CA HIS A 450 129.90 58.35 -73.66
C HIS A 450 129.32 59.32 -74.69
N ILE A 451 127.98 59.38 -74.76
CA ILE A 451 127.21 60.39 -75.49
C ILE A 451 126.14 60.92 -74.52
N GLY A 452 126.24 62.17 -74.10
CA GLY A 452 125.11 62.91 -73.51
C GLY A 452 124.33 63.64 -74.59
N PRO A 453 123.33 64.49 -74.26
CA PRO A 453 122.41 64.44 -73.13
C PRO A 453 120.95 64.41 -73.66
N SER A 454 120.18 63.35 -73.45
CA SER A 454 118.71 63.46 -73.52
C SER A 454 118.00 62.24 -72.97
N GLY A 455 117.08 62.47 -72.03
CA GLY A 455 115.81 61.74 -71.99
C GLY A 455 115.82 60.33 -71.41
N GLY A 456 116.41 60.12 -70.24
CA GLY A 456 116.20 58.90 -69.44
C GLY A 456 115.19 59.11 -68.31
N GLY A 457 113.93 59.41 -68.64
CA GLY A 457 112.85 59.52 -67.64
C GLY A 457 112.45 58.14 -67.08
N PRO A 458 112.13 58.01 -65.78
CA PRO A 458 111.63 56.77 -65.20
C PRO A 458 110.19 56.49 -65.68
N LEU A 459 109.93 55.27 -66.15
CA LEU A 459 108.60 54.69 -66.34
C LEU A 459 107.85 54.65 -65.00
N LEU A 460 107.10 55.71 -64.72
CA LEU A 460 106.06 55.75 -63.70
C LEU A 460 104.83 55.00 -64.20
N LYS A 461 104.25 54.18 -63.29
CA LYS A 461 102.97 53.46 -63.34
C LYS A 461 103.01 52.03 -63.88
N ILE A 462 103.10 51.10 -62.93
CA ILE A 462 102.48 49.77 -63.02
C ILE A 462 100.97 49.99 -62.85
N PRO A 463 100.12 49.74 -63.85
CA PRO A 463 98.67 49.83 -63.67
C PRO A 463 98.18 48.61 -62.86
N HIS A 464 97.60 48.87 -61.69
CA HIS A 464 96.80 47.84 -61.00
C HIS A 464 95.55 47.54 -61.84
N ARG A 465 95.22 46.25 -61.99
CA ARG A 465 94.04 45.79 -62.72
C ARG A 465 92.76 46.36 -62.08
N ALA A 466 91.86 46.90 -62.91
CA ALA A 466 90.51 47.24 -62.50
C ALA A 466 89.77 45.97 -62.03
N VAL A 467 89.09 46.06 -60.88
CA VAL A 467 88.17 45.03 -60.41
C VAL A 467 86.88 45.16 -61.24
N PRO A 468 86.47 44.12 -62.00
CA PRO A 468 85.24 44.17 -62.78
C PRO A 468 84.00 44.31 -61.90
N ASP A 469 82.98 45.01 -62.38
CA ASP A 469 81.80 45.42 -61.61
C ASP A 469 81.02 44.24 -60.97
N TRP A 470 81.11 43.03 -61.52
CA TRP A 470 80.49 41.82 -60.95
C TRP A 470 81.21 41.25 -59.70
N ARG A 471 82.32 41.86 -59.29
CA ARG A 471 83.02 41.58 -58.02
C ARG A 471 82.91 42.72 -57.00
N GLN A 472 82.10 43.74 -57.24
CA GLN A 472 81.75 44.69 -56.18
C GLN A 472 80.74 44.04 -55.23
N GLY A 473 81.17 43.70 -54.00
CA GLY A 473 80.27 43.24 -52.93
C GLY A 473 80.46 41.80 -52.43
N LEU A 474 81.62 41.18 -52.66
CA LEU A 474 82.07 39.99 -51.92
C LEU A 474 83.07 40.36 -50.83
#